data_AF-A0A3N5HYK3-F1
#
_entry.id   AF-A0A3N5HYK3-F1
#
_cell.length_a   1.000
_cell.length_b   1.000
_cell.length_c   1.000
_cell.angle_alpha   90.00
_cell.angle_beta   90.00
_cell.angle_gamma   90.00
#
_symmetry.space_group_name_H-M   'P 1'
#
loop_
_entity.id
_entity.type
_entity.pdbx_description
1 polymer ?
#
loop_
_entity_poly.entity_id
_entity_poly.type
_entity_poly.pdbx_seq_one_letter_code
_entity_poly.pdbx_strand_id
1 'polypeptide(L)'
;MSKSVEYQEEAGFPEGMTYDSLFGKKPRGTKIHLFNLRKLFPPDDEFATCIARLCILREDLSMEIKGIAAGPFGSLDANTIAWRHNYFFRNSARTLREIASALQRLRKVPEFQRALQKKASTDGYKAFEKFCTQMQDASGLIGELRNSIGGHVKHNAVAKGLKLINDSDNVFWERPIHRQDRLAHTHHPFVSELFIAILQAGDRADNMPPRSATEMLEIPGVLAKLIRAIPHIDSLFELYVSERQLL
;
A
#
# COMPACT_ATOMS: atom_id res chain seq x y z
N MET A 1 2.65 40.46 8.30
CA MET A 1 3.87 40.36 7.48
C MET A 1 4.32 38.91 7.44
N SER A 2 4.06 38.23 6.34
CA SER A 2 4.42 36.81 6.13
C SER A 2 5.90 36.73 5.78
N LYS A 3 6.74 36.23 6.69
CA LYS A 3 8.11 35.87 6.35
C LYS A 3 8.07 34.55 5.58
N SER A 4 8.12 34.64 4.26
CA SER A 4 8.56 33.57 3.38
C SER A 4 10.00 33.21 3.76
N VAL A 5 10.22 31.98 4.23
CA VAL A 5 11.57 31.47 4.46
C VAL A 5 12.14 31.05 3.11
N GLU A 6 13.22 31.72 2.73
CA GLU A 6 14.00 31.53 1.51
C GLU A 6 14.56 30.12 1.39
N TYR A 7 14.63 29.69 0.13
CA TYR A 7 15.28 28.48 -0.33
C TYR A 7 16.80 28.64 -0.15
N GLN A 8 17.43 27.82 0.70
CA GLN A 8 18.89 27.67 0.70
C GLN A 8 19.25 26.52 -0.24
N GLU A 9 19.75 26.91 -1.41
CA GLU A 9 20.23 26.06 -2.49
C GLU A 9 21.63 25.52 -2.16
N GLU A 10 21.78 24.76 -1.07
CA GLU A 10 23.13 24.32 -0.60
C GLU A 10 23.53 22.89 -1.00
N ALA A 11 22.72 22.20 -1.80
CA ALA A 11 23.18 20.99 -2.50
C ALA A 11 22.52 20.94 -3.87
N GLY A 12 23.34 21.12 -4.91
CA GLY A 12 22.92 21.34 -6.28
C GLY A 12 22.38 20.09 -6.96
N PHE A 13 21.25 20.26 -7.65
CA PHE A 13 20.94 19.45 -8.82
C PHE A 13 22.10 19.57 -9.84
N PRO A 14 22.33 18.56 -10.70
CA PRO A 14 23.26 18.70 -11.83
C PRO A 14 22.98 20.01 -12.59
N GLU A 15 24.02 20.71 -13.06
CA GLU A 15 23.88 21.99 -13.77
C GLU A 15 22.74 21.95 -14.79
N GLY A 16 21.78 22.88 -14.63
CA GLY A 16 20.61 23.01 -15.52
C GLY A 16 19.38 22.17 -15.17
N MET A 17 19.44 21.26 -14.18
CA MET A 17 18.26 20.55 -13.68
C MET A 17 17.64 21.32 -12.51
N THR A 18 16.35 21.64 -12.63
CA THR A 18 15.53 22.15 -11.52
C THR A 18 14.51 21.09 -11.11
N TYR A 19 13.99 21.17 -9.88
CA TYR A 19 12.84 20.34 -9.48
C TYR A 19 11.71 20.43 -10.51
N ASP A 20 11.41 21.64 -10.97
CA ASP A 20 10.36 21.91 -11.94
C ASP A 20 10.60 21.22 -13.29
N SER A 21 11.86 21.10 -13.71
CA SER A 21 12.22 20.39 -14.95
C SER A 21 12.05 18.88 -14.87
N LEU A 22 12.21 18.29 -13.68
CA LEU A 22 12.19 16.83 -13.48
C LEU A 22 10.82 16.31 -13.03
N PHE A 23 10.12 17.09 -12.21
CA PHE A 23 8.92 16.63 -11.50
C PHE A 23 7.71 17.57 -11.72
N GLY A 24 7.86 18.57 -12.60
CA GLY A 24 6.86 19.61 -12.80
C GLY A 24 6.79 20.59 -11.63
N LYS A 25 5.83 21.51 -11.69
CA LYS A 25 5.73 22.61 -10.72
C LYS A 25 5.69 22.12 -9.28
N LYS A 26 6.62 22.61 -8.48
CA LYS A 26 6.65 22.40 -7.03
C LYS A 26 5.27 22.69 -6.37
N PRO A 27 4.74 21.77 -5.55
CA PRO A 27 3.51 22.04 -4.81
C PRO A 27 3.71 23.17 -3.80
N ARG A 28 2.73 24.08 -3.70
CA ARG A 28 2.78 25.23 -2.78
C ARG A 28 3.00 24.78 -1.33
N GLY A 29 3.88 25.47 -0.61
CA GLY A 29 4.15 25.20 0.81
C GLY A 29 5.05 23.99 1.07
N THR A 30 5.62 23.37 0.04
CA THR A 30 6.48 22.18 0.21
C THR A 30 7.93 22.57 0.45
N LYS A 31 8.62 21.93 1.40
CA LYS A 31 10.08 21.99 1.50
C LYS A 31 10.68 20.87 0.65
N ILE A 32 11.70 21.20 -0.15
CA ILE A 32 12.43 20.21 -0.95
C ILE A 32 13.81 20.09 -0.31
N HIS A 33 14.20 18.86 -0.01
CA HIS A 33 15.55 18.54 0.45
C HIS A 33 16.22 17.70 -0.63
N LEU A 34 17.43 18.08 -1.03
CA LEU A 34 18.24 17.25 -1.91
C LEU A 34 19.18 16.41 -1.06
N PHE A 35 19.11 15.09 -1.23
CA PHE A 35 20.00 14.16 -0.57
C PHE A 35 20.82 13.38 -1.60
N ASN A 36 22.08 13.08 -1.25
CA ASN A 36 22.79 12.00 -1.92
C ASN A 36 22.22 10.68 -1.42
N LEU A 37 21.66 9.85 -2.32
CA LEU A 37 20.97 8.61 -1.94
C LEU A 37 21.84 7.65 -1.14
N ARG A 38 23.13 7.54 -1.47
CA ARG A 38 24.09 6.66 -0.76
C ARG A 38 24.45 7.20 0.62
N LYS A 39 24.45 8.52 0.82
CA LYS A 39 24.59 9.13 2.15
C LYS A 39 23.30 8.98 2.96
N LEU A 40 22.15 9.13 2.31
CA LEU A 40 20.84 8.99 2.93
C LEU A 40 20.58 7.54 3.36
N PHE A 41 20.97 6.57 2.54
CA PHE A 41 20.84 5.14 2.82
C PHE A 41 22.19 4.44 2.59
N PRO A 42 23.10 4.48 3.59
CA PRO A 42 24.36 3.76 3.50
C PRO A 42 24.15 2.25 3.30
N PRO A 43 24.93 1.60 2.42
CA PRO A 43 24.91 0.15 2.32
C PRO A 43 25.36 -0.49 3.64
N ASP A 44 24.91 -1.72 3.89
CA ASP A 44 25.22 -2.51 5.10
C ASP A 44 24.70 -1.93 6.42
N ASP A 45 23.86 -0.91 6.34
CA ASP A 45 23.17 -0.31 7.48
C ASP A 45 21.72 -0.83 7.55
N GLU A 46 21.43 -1.65 8.55
CA GLU A 46 20.12 -2.28 8.69
C GLU A 46 19.00 -1.27 8.98
N PHE A 47 19.29 -0.20 9.75
CA PHE A 47 18.29 0.84 10.03
C PHE A 47 17.95 1.59 8.74
N ALA A 48 18.96 2.01 7.99
CA ALA A 48 18.80 2.65 6.68
C ALA A 48 18.05 1.75 5.69
N THR A 49 18.41 0.46 5.64
CA THR A 49 17.77 -0.54 4.76
C THR A 49 16.28 -0.68 5.08
N CYS A 50 15.93 -0.78 6.37
CA CYS A 50 14.54 -0.87 6.79
C CYS A 50 13.75 0.39 6.44
N ILE A 51 14.32 1.58 6.65
CA ILE A 51 13.67 2.85 6.34
C ILE A 51 13.50 3.03 4.83
N ALA A 52 14.53 2.74 4.02
CA ALA A 52 14.43 2.78 2.57
C ALA A 52 13.32 1.87 2.04
N ARG A 53 13.24 0.64 2.58
CA ARG A 53 12.16 -0.29 2.24
C ARG A 53 10.79 0.25 2.63
N LEU A 54 10.64 0.86 3.81
CA LEU A 54 9.39 1.49 4.22
C LEU A 54 9.00 2.66 3.32
N CYS A 55 9.95 3.49 2.87
CA CYS A 55 9.70 4.57 1.92
C CYS A 55 9.13 4.05 0.59
N ILE A 56 9.70 2.98 0.04
CA ILE A 56 9.18 2.33 -1.18
C ILE A 56 7.73 1.86 -0.95
N LEU A 57 7.51 1.10 0.12
CA LEU A 57 6.18 0.55 0.43
C LEU A 57 5.14 1.63 0.74
N ARG A 58 5.57 2.78 1.27
CA ARG A 58 4.73 3.95 1.49
C ARG A 58 4.26 4.55 0.18
N GLU A 59 5.14 4.68 -0.81
CA GLU A 59 4.77 5.16 -2.14
C GLU A 59 3.83 4.19 -2.86
N ASP A 60 4.11 2.89 -2.79
CA ASP A 60 3.24 1.84 -3.33
C ASP A 60 1.83 1.94 -2.72
N LEU A 61 1.73 1.99 -1.40
CA LEU A 61 0.45 2.09 -0.70
C LEU A 61 -0.29 3.39 -1.05
N SER A 62 0.42 4.51 -1.17
CA SER A 62 -0.17 5.80 -1.58
C SER A 62 -0.77 5.69 -2.99
N MET A 63 -0.06 5.07 -3.92
CA MET A 63 -0.52 4.86 -5.28
C MET A 63 -1.75 3.94 -5.32
N GLU A 64 -1.72 2.86 -4.55
CA GLU A 64 -2.83 1.90 -4.47
C GLU A 64 -4.12 2.55 -3.95
N ILE A 65 -4.02 3.33 -2.87
CA ILE A 65 -5.18 4.04 -2.32
C ILE A 65 -5.75 5.05 -3.32
N LYS A 66 -4.88 5.81 -3.99
CA LYS A 66 -5.30 6.74 -5.06
C LYS A 66 -5.97 5.98 -6.20
N GLY A 67 -5.42 4.82 -6.57
CA GLY A 67 -5.98 3.94 -7.59
C GLY A 67 -7.34 3.34 -7.21
N ILE A 68 -7.67 3.23 -5.92
CA ILE A 68 -9.01 2.84 -5.45
C ILE A 68 -9.96 4.05 -5.43
N ALA A 69 -9.48 5.22 -5.01
CA ALA A 69 -10.30 6.42 -4.81
C ALA A 69 -10.54 7.24 -6.10
N ALA A 70 -9.72 7.04 -7.14
CA ALA A 70 -9.82 7.80 -8.37
C ALA A 70 -11.11 7.47 -9.14
N GLY A 71 -11.74 8.52 -9.67
CA GLY A 71 -12.77 8.40 -10.71
C GLY A 71 -12.19 7.84 -12.02
N PRO A 72 -12.92 7.96 -13.15
CA PRO A 72 -12.45 7.44 -14.43
C PRO A 72 -11.01 7.87 -14.78
N PHE A 73 -10.16 6.91 -15.12
CA PHE A 73 -8.71 7.06 -15.29
C PHE A 73 -8.21 6.44 -16.61
N GLY A 74 -8.76 6.94 -17.72
CA GLY A 74 -8.28 6.68 -19.08
C GLY A 74 -8.08 5.19 -19.38
N SER A 75 -6.90 4.84 -19.89
CA SER A 75 -6.57 3.48 -20.32
C SER A 75 -6.48 2.45 -19.19
N LEU A 76 -6.32 2.86 -17.92
CA LEU A 76 -6.35 1.92 -16.79
C LEU A 76 -7.78 1.42 -16.52
N ASP A 77 -8.81 2.10 -17.04
CA ASP A 77 -10.20 1.68 -17.01
C ASP A 77 -10.65 0.97 -18.28
N ALA A 78 -9.73 0.62 -19.19
CA ALA A 78 -10.04 -0.08 -20.44
C ALA A 78 -10.77 -1.41 -20.22
N ASN A 79 -10.55 -2.06 -19.07
CA ASN A 79 -11.38 -3.18 -18.64
C ASN A 79 -12.70 -2.64 -18.05
N THR A 80 -12.64 -2.18 -16.80
CA THR A 80 -13.70 -1.43 -16.12
C THR A 80 -13.09 -0.66 -14.95
N ILE A 81 -13.79 0.35 -14.46
CA ILE A 81 -13.46 1.03 -13.19
C ILE A 81 -13.42 0.02 -12.02
N ALA A 82 -14.38 -0.91 -11.98
CA ALA A 82 -14.44 -1.94 -10.96
C ALA A 82 -13.21 -2.85 -10.97
N TRP A 83 -12.70 -3.20 -12.15
CA TRP A 83 -11.48 -3.98 -12.30
C TRP A 83 -10.26 -3.25 -11.72
N ARG A 84 -10.09 -1.97 -12.05
CA ARG A 84 -9.02 -1.14 -11.48
C ARG A 84 -9.11 -1.09 -9.96
N HIS A 85 -10.30 -0.85 -9.41
CA HIS A 85 -10.51 -0.83 -7.96
C HIS A 85 -10.12 -2.17 -7.33
N ASN A 86 -10.55 -3.28 -7.91
CA ASN A 86 -10.20 -4.62 -7.44
C ASN A 86 -8.68 -4.86 -7.52
N TYR A 87 -8.02 -4.46 -8.60
CA TYR A 87 -6.57 -4.58 -8.75
C TYR A 87 -5.81 -3.86 -7.63
N PHE A 88 -6.12 -2.58 -7.39
CA PHE A 88 -5.44 -1.80 -6.37
C PHE A 88 -5.81 -2.24 -4.95
N PHE A 89 -7.05 -2.65 -4.71
CA PHE A 89 -7.48 -3.25 -3.44
C PHE A 89 -6.65 -4.50 -3.10
N ARG A 90 -6.52 -5.43 -4.05
CA ARG A 90 -5.71 -6.65 -3.90
C ARG A 90 -4.25 -6.34 -3.61
N ASN A 91 -3.67 -5.36 -4.31
CA ASN A 91 -2.29 -4.95 -4.09
C ASN A 91 -2.10 -4.27 -2.73
N SER A 92 -3.04 -3.45 -2.28
CA SER A 92 -2.97 -2.83 -0.94
C SER A 92 -2.87 -3.84 0.20
N ALA A 93 -3.59 -4.96 0.13
CA ALA A 93 -3.47 -6.02 1.13
C ALA A 93 -2.06 -6.64 1.13
N ARG A 94 -1.45 -6.82 -0.06
CA ARG A 94 -0.07 -7.29 -0.16
C ARG A 94 0.89 -6.27 0.44
N THR A 95 0.80 -5.01 0.02
CA THR A 95 1.70 -3.93 0.46
C THR A 95 1.61 -3.72 1.97
N LEU A 96 0.42 -3.74 2.56
CA LEU A 96 0.22 -3.69 4.01
C LEU A 96 0.90 -4.87 4.74
N ARG A 97 0.88 -6.08 4.17
CA ARG A 97 1.61 -7.22 4.74
C ARG A 97 3.13 -6.99 4.71
N GLU A 98 3.63 -6.44 3.62
CA GLU A 98 5.05 -6.13 3.46
C GLU A 98 5.49 -5.02 4.43
N ILE A 99 4.64 -4.00 4.65
CA ILE A 99 4.84 -2.97 5.68
C ILE A 99 4.88 -3.60 7.08
N ALA A 100 3.91 -4.47 7.43
CA ALA A 100 3.91 -5.16 8.72
C ALA A 100 5.23 -5.90 8.97
N SER A 101 5.72 -6.62 7.95
CA SER A 101 6.99 -7.33 8.02
C SER A 101 8.19 -6.38 8.16
N ALA A 102 8.21 -5.28 7.41
CA ALA A 102 9.27 -4.27 7.51
C ALA A 102 9.31 -3.61 8.90
N LEU A 103 8.14 -3.29 9.48
CA LEU A 103 8.05 -2.76 10.85
C LEU A 103 8.55 -3.78 11.89
N GLN A 104 8.17 -5.05 11.77
CA GLN A 104 8.67 -6.10 12.66
C GLN A 104 10.20 -6.25 12.58
N ARG A 105 10.79 -6.08 11.39
CA ARG A 105 12.25 -6.07 11.21
C ARG A 105 12.87 -4.83 11.85
N LEU A 106 12.35 -3.64 11.55
CA LEU A 106 12.81 -2.37 12.10
C LEU A 106 12.80 -2.37 13.63
N ARG A 107 11.76 -2.93 14.27
CA ARG A 107 11.66 -3.08 15.74
C ARG A 107 12.83 -3.85 16.34
N LYS A 108 13.47 -4.74 15.59
CA LYS A 108 14.62 -5.54 16.04
C LYS A 108 15.96 -4.83 15.84
N VAL A 109 15.99 -3.65 15.22
CA VAL A 109 17.21 -2.89 14.95
C VAL A 109 17.58 -2.07 16.20
N PRO A 110 18.75 -2.34 16.85
CA PRO A 110 19.11 -1.66 18.10
C PRO A 110 19.26 -0.13 17.94
N GLU A 111 19.80 0.32 16.81
CA GLU A 111 19.95 1.75 16.51
C GLU A 111 18.61 2.46 16.46
N PHE A 112 17.63 1.86 15.79
CA PHE A 112 16.27 2.37 15.75
C PHE A 112 15.66 2.45 17.16
N GLN A 113 15.80 1.40 17.97
CA GLN A 113 15.27 1.41 19.34
C GLN A 113 15.88 2.54 20.19
N ARG A 114 17.20 2.77 20.09
CA ARG A 114 17.86 3.89 20.75
C ARG A 114 17.33 5.24 20.26
N ALA A 115 17.21 5.42 18.95
CA ALA A 115 16.68 6.64 18.34
C ALA A 115 15.26 6.93 18.84
N LEU A 116 14.41 5.90 18.84
CA LEU A 116 13.03 5.98 19.28
C LEU A 116 12.94 6.34 20.77
N GLN A 117 13.76 5.74 21.64
CA GLN A 117 13.81 6.08 23.08
C GLN A 117 14.30 7.51 23.36
N LYS A 118 15.25 8.01 22.55
CA LYS A 118 15.86 9.33 22.74
C LYS A 118 14.96 10.47 22.27
N LYS A 119 14.28 10.29 21.14
CA LYS A 119 13.60 11.37 20.42
C LYS A 119 12.09 11.27 20.40
N ALA A 120 11.52 10.09 20.60
CA ALA A 120 10.08 10.03 20.74
C ALA A 120 9.71 10.66 22.09
N SER A 121 8.82 11.65 22.06
CA SER A 121 8.01 11.91 23.24
C SER A 121 7.36 10.59 23.67
N THR A 122 7.00 10.46 24.94
CA THR A 122 6.23 9.31 25.44
C THR A 122 5.03 9.00 24.52
N ASP A 123 4.46 10.01 23.87
CA ASP A 123 3.35 9.89 22.94
C ASP A 123 3.76 9.36 21.55
N GLY A 124 4.91 9.77 21.02
CA GLY A 124 5.43 9.25 19.74
C GLY A 124 5.77 7.75 19.81
N TYR A 125 6.36 7.32 20.93
CA TYR A 125 6.65 5.91 21.18
C TYR A 125 5.35 5.10 21.29
N LYS A 126 4.39 5.58 22.09
CA LYS A 126 3.06 4.97 22.22
C LYS A 126 2.33 4.89 20.88
N ALA A 127 2.42 5.93 20.05
CA ALA A 127 1.80 5.95 18.73
C ALA A 127 2.40 4.88 17.80
N PHE A 128 3.72 4.74 17.78
CA PHE A 128 4.40 3.69 17.02
C PHE A 128 4.02 2.28 17.49
N GLU A 129 4.07 2.02 18.80
CA GLU A 129 3.72 0.71 19.36
C GLU A 129 2.24 0.38 19.13
N LYS A 130 1.35 1.36 19.28
CA LYS A 130 -0.07 1.22 18.95
C LYS A 130 -0.26 0.86 17.48
N PHE A 131 0.44 1.52 16.57
CA PHE A 131 0.37 1.23 15.15
C PHE A 131 0.89 -0.17 14.81
N CYS A 132 2.02 -0.57 15.41
CA CYS A 132 2.53 -1.94 15.28
C CYS A 132 1.53 -2.99 15.77
N THR A 133 0.84 -2.70 16.88
CA THR A 133 -0.22 -3.56 17.42
C THR A 133 -1.39 -3.66 16.45
N GLN A 134 -1.86 -2.53 15.89
CA GLN A 134 -2.94 -2.53 14.90
C GLN A 134 -2.60 -3.34 13.64
N MET A 135 -1.36 -3.23 13.14
CA MET A 135 -0.89 -4.04 12.00
C MET A 135 -0.82 -5.53 12.36
N GLN A 136 -0.44 -5.85 13.60
CA GLN A 136 -0.38 -7.22 14.10
C GLN A 136 -1.78 -7.83 14.26
N ASP A 137 -2.72 -7.09 14.83
CA ASP A 137 -4.11 -7.52 15.02
C ASP A 137 -4.79 -7.79 13.67
N ALA A 138 -4.51 -6.95 12.67
CA ALA A 138 -5.03 -7.13 11.33
C ALA A 138 -4.25 -8.17 10.50
N SER A 139 -3.11 -8.68 10.98
CA SER A 139 -2.18 -9.48 10.18
C SER A 139 -2.78 -10.78 9.65
N GLY A 140 -3.72 -11.38 10.39
CA GLY A 140 -4.48 -12.56 9.98
C GLY A 140 -5.37 -12.25 8.79
N LEU A 141 -6.20 -11.21 8.89
CA LEU A 141 -7.08 -10.77 7.81
C LEU A 141 -6.28 -10.35 6.57
N ILE A 142 -5.22 -9.57 6.72
CA ILE A 142 -4.36 -9.16 5.60
C ILE A 142 -3.75 -10.39 4.90
N GLY A 143 -3.25 -11.35 5.70
CA GLY A 143 -2.68 -12.59 5.19
C GLY A 143 -3.70 -13.42 4.41
N GLU A 144 -4.91 -13.50 4.92
CA GLU A 144 -6.04 -14.13 4.24
C GLU A 144 -6.36 -13.43 2.92
N LEU A 145 -6.61 -12.11 2.94
CA LEU A 145 -6.94 -11.35 1.73
C LEU A 145 -5.87 -11.52 0.64
N ARG A 146 -4.59 -11.45 1.03
CA ARG A 146 -3.45 -11.69 0.12
C ARG A 146 -3.52 -13.09 -0.51
N ASN A 147 -3.87 -14.11 0.27
CA ASN A 147 -3.92 -15.50 -0.18
C ASN A 147 -5.17 -15.84 -0.99
N SER A 148 -6.30 -15.20 -0.67
CA SER A 148 -7.59 -15.49 -1.30
C SER A 148 -7.71 -14.74 -2.63
N ILE A 149 -7.41 -13.45 -2.63
CA ILE A 149 -7.60 -12.59 -3.80
C ILE A 149 -6.33 -11.85 -4.22
N GLY A 150 -5.24 -11.84 -3.44
CA GLY A 150 -4.05 -11.04 -3.76
C GLY A 150 -3.20 -11.58 -4.92
N GLY A 151 -1.88 -11.40 -4.82
CA GLY A 151 -0.92 -11.82 -5.86
C GLY A 151 -0.78 -13.34 -6.04
N HIS A 152 -1.36 -14.14 -5.14
CA HIS A 152 -1.36 -15.61 -5.21
C HIS A 152 -2.78 -16.14 -4.99
N VAL A 153 -3.69 -15.90 -5.94
CA VAL A 153 -5.06 -16.43 -5.90
C VAL A 153 -4.98 -17.97 -5.79
N LYS A 154 -5.21 -18.51 -4.59
CA LYS A 154 -5.08 -19.95 -4.34
C LYS A 154 -6.24 -20.72 -4.99
N HIS A 155 -5.92 -21.86 -5.60
CA HIS A 155 -6.92 -22.76 -6.17
C HIS A 155 -8.06 -23.10 -5.19
N ASN A 156 -7.72 -23.45 -3.94
CA ASN A 156 -8.72 -23.79 -2.93
C ASN A 156 -9.63 -22.61 -2.56
N ALA A 157 -9.13 -21.37 -2.58
CA ALA A 157 -9.94 -20.19 -2.32
C ALA A 157 -10.97 -19.98 -3.44
N VAL A 158 -10.53 -20.14 -4.70
CA VAL A 158 -11.43 -20.12 -5.87
C VAL A 158 -12.47 -21.23 -5.78
N ALA A 159 -12.05 -22.46 -5.50
CA ALA A 159 -12.94 -23.61 -5.39
C ALA A 159 -14.01 -23.43 -4.31
N LYS A 160 -13.67 -22.80 -3.17
CA LYS A 160 -14.66 -22.45 -2.13
C LYS A 160 -15.61 -21.35 -2.58
N GLY A 161 -15.10 -20.30 -3.23
CA GLY A 161 -15.94 -19.22 -3.78
C GLY A 161 -16.95 -19.73 -4.81
N LEU A 162 -16.54 -20.63 -5.70
CA LEU A 162 -17.43 -21.23 -6.70
C LEU A 162 -18.63 -21.97 -6.09
N LYS A 163 -18.51 -22.54 -4.89
CA LYS A 163 -19.62 -23.20 -4.19
C LYS A 163 -20.69 -22.22 -3.68
N LEU A 164 -20.42 -20.92 -3.68
CA LEU A 164 -21.36 -19.88 -3.24
C LEU A 164 -22.09 -19.20 -4.40
N ILE A 165 -21.69 -19.48 -5.64
CA ILE A 165 -22.34 -18.95 -6.84
C ILE A 165 -23.56 -19.81 -7.13
N ASN A 166 -24.72 -19.19 -7.36
CA ASN A 166 -25.95 -19.91 -7.67
C ASN A 166 -25.98 -20.31 -9.15
N ASP A 167 -26.66 -21.42 -9.46
CA ASP A 167 -26.87 -21.86 -10.85
C ASP A 167 -27.62 -20.82 -11.71
N SER A 168 -28.33 -19.89 -11.07
CA SER A 168 -29.05 -18.79 -11.73
C SER A 168 -28.20 -17.55 -11.99
N ASP A 169 -26.96 -17.50 -11.51
CA ASP A 169 -26.10 -16.33 -11.64
C ASP A 169 -25.55 -16.23 -13.08
N ASN A 170 -26.21 -15.41 -13.89
CA ASN A 170 -25.78 -15.12 -15.25
C ASN A 170 -24.66 -14.10 -15.25
N VAL A 171 -23.61 -14.36 -16.03
CA VAL A 171 -22.45 -13.47 -16.13
C VAL A 171 -22.05 -13.19 -17.58
N PHE A 172 -21.36 -12.07 -17.80
CA PHE A 172 -20.91 -11.66 -19.12
C PHE A 172 -19.47 -12.11 -19.39
N TRP A 173 -19.22 -12.54 -20.63
CA TRP A 173 -17.87 -12.73 -21.17
C TRP A 173 -17.72 -11.91 -22.44
N GLU A 174 -16.72 -11.05 -22.47
CA GLU A 174 -16.43 -10.18 -23.61
C GLU A 174 -15.21 -10.71 -24.34
N ARG A 175 -15.40 -11.05 -25.62
CA ARG A 175 -14.34 -11.58 -26.48
C ARG A 175 -14.31 -10.81 -27.80
N PRO A 176 -13.14 -10.33 -28.26
CA PRO A 176 -13.04 -9.66 -29.54
C PRO A 176 -13.29 -10.64 -30.69
N ILE A 177 -14.08 -10.19 -31.68
CA ILE A 177 -14.40 -10.96 -32.89
C ILE A 177 -13.24 -10.92 -33.88
N HIS A 178 -12.54 -9.78 -33.99
CA HIS A 178 -11.47 -9.60 -34.97
C HIS A 178 -10.09 -10.00 -34.46
N ARG A 179 -9.30 -10.58 -35.37
CA ARG A 179 -7.98 -11.17 -35.07
C ARG A 179 -6.89 -10.14 -34.74
N GLN A 180 -7.15 -8.88 -35.03
CA GLN A 180 -6.22 -7.77 -34.79
C GLN A 180 -6.43 -7.12 -33.41
N ASP A 181 -7.59 -7.32 -32.78
CA ASP A 181 -7.97 -6.73 -31.47
C ASP A 181 -7.56 -7.62 -30.28
N ARG A 182 -6.65 -8.58 -30.48
CA ARG A 182 -6.70 -9.89 -29.81
C ARG A 182 -6.24 -10.00 -28.36
N LEU A 183 -5.50 -9.03 -27.81
CA LEU A 183 -4.93 -9.18 -26.46
C LEU A 183 -5.35 -8.10 -25.46
N ALA A 184 -5.72 -6.91 -25.94
CA ALA A 184 -6.14 -5.81 -25.06
C ALA A 184 -7.65 -5.80 -24.75
N HIS A 185 -8.46 -6.60 -25.46
CA HIS A 185 -9.93 -6.48 -25.46
C HIS A 185 -10.70 -7.74 -25.02
N THR A 186 -10.02 -8.79 -24.53
CA THR A 186 -10.76 -9.88 -23.87
C THR A 186 -10.97 -9.47 -22.42
N HIS A 187 -12.23 -9.33 -22.02
CA HIS A 187 -12.59 -8.97 -20.66
C HIS A 187 -13.40 -10.09 -20.01
N HIS A 188 -13.14 -10.29 -18.73
CA HIS A 188 -13.89 -11.19 -17.88
C HIS A 188 -14.61 -10.36 -16.80
N PRO A 189 -15.70 -9.65 -17.14
CA PRO A 189 -16.45 -8.83 -16.17
C PRO A 189 -16.77 -9.59 -14.87
N PHE A 190 -17.14 -10.87 -15.03
CA PHE A 190 -17.51 -11.82 -13.97
C PHE A 190 -16.47 -12.02 -12.87
N VAL A 191 -15.21 -11.58 -13.07
CA VAL A 191 -14.16 -11.78 -12.07
C VAL A 191 -14.43 -10.96 -10.80
N SER A 192 -15.18 -9.85 -10.89
CA SER A 192 -15.53 -9.06 -9.71
C SER A 192 -16.46 -9.84 -8.77
N GLU A 193 -17.47 -10.49 -9.34
CA GLU A 193 -18.43 -11.37 -8.68
C GLU A 193 -17.72 -12.57 -8.09
N LEU A 194 -16.78 -13.16 -8.84
CA LEU A 194 -15.93 -14.25 -8.35
C LEU A 194 -15.08 -13.80 -7.15
N PHE A 195 -14.53 -12.59 -7.16
CA PHE A 195 -13.78 -12.07 -6.01
C PHE A 195 -14.66 -11.86 -4.80
N ILE A 196 -15.89 -11.37 -4.97
CA ILE A 196 -16.86 -11.24 -3.87
C ILE A 196 -17.16 -12.63 -3.29
N ALA A 197 -17.42 -13.64 -4.13
CA ALA A 197 -17.68 -14.99 -3.68
C ALA A 197 -16.47 -15.61 -2.95
N ILE A 198 -15.25 -15.41 -3.45
CA ILE A 198 -14.01 -15.86 -2.79
C ILE A 198 -13.83 -15.17 -1.43
N LEU A 199 -14.06 -13.86 -1.35
CA LEU A 199 -13.99 -13.10 -0.11
C LEU A 199 -15.06 -13.57 0.88
N GLN A 200 -16.28 -13.83 0.41
CA GLN A 200 -17.37 -14.32 1.24
C GLN A 200 -17.07 -15.72 1.80
N ALA A 201 -16.52 -16.62 0.98
CA ALA A 201 -16.08 -17.93 1.44
C ALA A 201 -14.96 -17.82 2.50
N GLY A 202 -13.96 -16.98 2.24
CA GLY A 202 -12.81 -16.80 3.11
C GLY A 202 -11.92 -18.03 3.25
N ASP A 203 -10.89 -17.91 4.09
CA ASP A 203 -10.01 -19.02 4.50
C ASP A 203 -10.57 -19.72 5.75
N ARG A 204 -11.84 -20.14 5.67
CA ARG A 204 -12.56 -20.82 6.76
C ARG A 204 -12.51 -22.33 6.57
N ALA A 205 -12.62 -23.08 7.67
CA ALA A 205 -12.80 -24.53 7.60
C ALA A 205 -14.08 -24.88 6.81
N ASP A 206 -14.10 -26.01 6.11
CA ASP A 206 -15.17 -26.36 5.18
C ASP A 206 -16.56 -26.52 5.83
N ASN A 207 -16.59 -26.70 7.15
CA ASN A 207 -17.80 -26.81 7.97
C ASN A 207 -18.28 -25.47 8.57
N MET A 208 -17.53 -24.39 8.38
CA MET A 208 -17.92 -23.06 8.86
C MET A 208 -18.77 -22.35 7.81
N PRO A 209 -19.79 -21.59 8.23
CA PRO A 209 -20.57 -20.79 7.29
C PRO A 209 -19.67 -19.72 6.62
N PRO A 210 -20.01 -19.32 5.38
CA PRO A 210 -19.41 -18.16 4.75
C PRO A 210 -19.53 -16.92 5.63
N ARG A 211 -18.72 -15.90 5.36
CA ARG A 211 -18.86 -14.59 5.98
C ARG A 211 -20.27 -14.06 5.83
N SER A 212 -20.79 -13.53 6.92
CA SER A 212 -21.97 -12.66 6.92
C SER A 212 -21.68 -11.35 6.17
N ALA A 213 -22.75 -10.66 5.77
CA ALA A 213 -22.63 -9.33 5.18
C ALA A 213 -21.90 -8.35 6.11
N THR A 214 -22.11 -8.45 7.42
CA THR A 214 -21.42 -7.63 8.42
C THR A 214 -19.92 -7.86 8.40
N GLU A 215 -19.48 -9.11 8.43
CA GLU A 215 -18.04 -9.45 8.36
C GLU A 215 -17.40 -8.99 7.05
N MET A 216 -18.15 -9.02 5.94
CA MET A 216 -17.69 -8.49 4.65
C MET A 216 -17.49 -6.96 4.68
N LEU A 217 -18.39 -6.23 5.32
CA LEU A 217 -18.32 -4.77 5.45
C LEU A 217 -17.22 -4.30 6.40
N GLU A 218 -16.77 -5.14 7.33
CA GLU A 218 -15.65 -4.84 8.22
C GLU A 218 -14.31 -4.82 7.48
N ILE A 219 -14.16 -5.58 6.39
CA ILE A 219 -12.89 -5.71 5.65
C ILE A 219 -12.38 -4.34 5.16
N PRO A 220 -13.16 -3.53 4.40
CA PRO A 220 -12.75 -2.18 4.03
C PRO A 220 -12.45 -1.29 5.25
N GLY A 221 -13.22 -1.44 6.33
CA GLY A 221 -13.02 -0.67 7.56
C GLY A 221 -11.69 -0.97 8.26
N VAL A 222 -11.25 -2.23 8.26
CA VAL A 222 -9.93 -2.61 8.76
C VAL A 222 -8.84 -2.02 7.86
N LEU A 223 -8.91 -2.23 6.54
CA LEU A 223 -7.89 -1.70 5.63
C LEU A 223 -7.80 -0.17 5.69
N ALA A 224 -8.92 0.53 5.78
CA ALA A 224 -8.96 1.99 5.91
C ALA A 224 -8.25 2.48 7.19
N LYS A 225 -8.32 1.74 8.30
CA LYS A 225 -7.55 2.08 9.50
C LYS A 225 -6.05 1.92 9.27
N LEU A 226 -5.65 0.93 8.48
CA LEU A 226 -4.23 0.65 8.18
C LEU A 226 -3.62 1.60 7.14
N ILE A 227 -4.43 2.32 6.36
CA ILE A 227 -3.96 3.44 5.50
C ILE A 227 -3.17 4.49 6.31
N ARG A 228 -3.44 4.61 7.62
CA ARG A 228 -2.64 5.44 8.55
C ARG A 228 -1.16 5.02 8.62
N ALA A 229 -0.78 3.90 8.00
CA ALA A 229 0.62 3.53 7.78
C ALA A 229 1.42 4.64 7.08
N ILE A 230 0.84 5.37 6.13
CA ILE A 230 1.55 6.41 5.37
C ILE A 230 2.14 7.48 6.32
N PRO A 231 1.33 8.21 7.11
CA PRO A 231 1.89 9.23 8.01
C PRO A 231 2.80 8.63 9.10
N HIS A 232 2.57 7.39 9.53
CA HIS A 232 3.48 6.74 10.47
C HIS A 232 4.86 6.46 9.86
N ILE A 233 4.92 6.02 8.60
CA ILE A 233 6.18 5.83 7.87
C ILE A 233 6.89 7.17 7.67
N ASP A 234 6.15 8.23 7.32
CA ASP A 234 6.71 9.57 7.17
C ASP A 234 7.38 10.03 8.49
N SER A 235 6.73 9.83 9.65
CA SER A 235 7.34 10.13 10.97
C SER A 235 8.56 9.26 11.30
N LEU A 236 8.59 7.99 10.87
CA LEU A 236 9.76 7.13 11.05
C LEU A 236 10.95 7.58 10.20
N PHE A 237 10.69 8.06 8.98
CA PHE A 237 11.71 8.66 8.13
C PHE A 237 12.25 9.96 8.74
N GLU A 238 11.40 10.84 9.26
CA GLU A 238 11.82 12.05 9.96
C GLU A 238 12.70 11.75 11.19
N LEU A 239 12.32 10.73 11.99
CA LEU A 239 13.12 10.26 13.11
C LEU A 239 14.52 9.81 12.64
N TYR A 240 14.56 9.01 11.56
CA TYR A 240 15.80 8.51 10.97
C TYR A 240 16.72 9.65 10.51
N VAL A 241 16.18 10.59 9.73
CA VAL A 241 16.91 11.77 9.22
C VAL A 241 17.45 12.62 10.36
N SER A 242 16.61 12.86 11.39
CA SER A 242 16.99 13.64 12.55
C SER A 242 18.09 12.94 13.36
N GLU A 243 17.97 11.64 13.63
CA GLU A 243 18.98 10.90 14.42
C GLU A 243 20.35 10.90 13.75
N ARG A 244 20.38 10.87 12.42
CA ARG A 244 21.61 10.89 11.64
C ARG A 244 22.11 12.29 11.30
N GLN A 245 21.44 13.35 11.78
CA GLN A 245 21.80 14.74 11.53
C GLN A 245 21.99 15.04 10.03
N LEU A 246 21.09 14.48 9.21
CA LEU A 246 21.14 14.64 7.76
C LEU A 246 20.47 15.94 7.29
N LEU A 247 19.84 16.68 8.23
CA LEU A 247 19.21 17.99 8.06
C LEU A 247 19.62 18.93 9.19
#